data_AF-A0A968MM93-F1
#
_entry.id   AF-A0A968MM93-F1
#
_cell.length_a   1.000
_cell.length_b   1.000
_cell.length_c   1.000
_cell.angle_alpha   90.00
_cell.angle_beta   90.00
_cell.angle_gamma   90.00
#
_symmetry.space_group_name_H-M   'P 1'
#
loop_
_entity.id
_entity.type
_entity.pdbx_description
1 polymer ?
#
loop_
_entity_poly.entity_id
_entity_poly.type
_entity_poly.pdbx_seq_one_letter_code
_entity_poly.pdbx_strand_id
1 'polypeptide(L)'
;MVEHFEDSELLFHRVKNVTLDGRNVPPTEIGYPGSNGMSVNRERFSLPEDVLWPDCSTWGIAALSCADIRSVMEESGDGRRRFTLAPRHDPLEASMELDQRENYAHSLIITLEDGRHDHTPPTNSVKKKIRFEIARFLRVLKRPT
;
A
#
# COMPACT_ATOMS: atom_id res chain seq x y z
N MET A 1 3.17 -18.33 -11.64
CA MET A 1 3.92 -17.45 -10.72
C MET A 1 3.20 -16.12 -10.65
N VAL A 2 2.44 -15.88 -9.58
CA VAL A 2 1.72 -14.60 -9.35
C VAL A 2 2.56 -13.65 -8.49
N GLU A 3 3.79 -14.03 -8.13
CA GLU A 3 4.65 -13.23 -7.24
C GLU A 3 5.40 -12.08 -7.93
N HIS A 4 5.41 -12.03 -9.26
CA HIS A 4 6.17 -11.01 -9.97
C HIS A 4 5.37 -9.71 -10.08
N PHE A 5 5.94 -8.60 -9.60
CA PHE A 5 5.41 -7.24 -9.69
C PHE A 5 6.26 -6.42 -10.66
N GLU A 6 5.66 -6.03 -11.78
CA GLU A 6 6.31 -5.22 -12.81
C GLU A 6 6.42 -3.76 -12.32
N ASP A 7 7.53 -3.09 -12.61
CA ASP A 7 7.77 -1.71 -12.13
C ASP A 7 6.64 -0.73 -12.54
N SER A 8 6.08 -0.92 -13.74
CA SER A 8 4.98 -0.11 -14.27
C SER A 8 3.60 -0.48 -13.73
N GLU A 9 3.46 -1.63 -13.05
CA GLU A 9 2.17 -2.11 -12.54
C GLU A 9 1.64 -1.17 -11.45
N LEU A 10 0.40 -0.72 -11.61
CA LEU A 10 -0.28 0.08 -10.60
C LEU A 10 -0.88 -0.81 -9.50
N LEU A 11 -0.77 -0.31 -8.28
CA LEU A 11 -1.44 -0.86 -7.10
C LEU A 11 -2.54 0.10 -6.65
N PHE A 12 -3.77 -0.39 -6.54
CA PHE A 12 -4.94 0.37 -6.16
C PHE A 12 -5.18 0.28 -4.66
N HIS A 13 -5.42 1.43 -4.03
CA HIS A 13 -5.72 1.56 -2.61
C HIS A 13 -6.97 2.38 -2.42
N ARG A 14 -7.88 1.95 -1.53
CA ARG A 14 -9.04 2.75 -1.16
C ARG A 14 -8.67 3.85 -0.15
N VAL A 15 -9.22 5.03 -0.33
CA VAL A 15 -9.00 6.21 0.55
C VAL A 15 -10.35 6.79 0.99
N LYS A 16 -10.44 7.42 2.17
CA LYS A 16 -11.74 7.89 2.72
C LYS A 16 -12.13 9.30 2.25
N ASN A 17 -13.43 9.63 2.27
CA ASN A 17 -13.98 10.97 1.92
C ASN A 17 -13.31 12.14 2.65
N VAL A 18 -12.99 11.97 3.94
CA VAL A 18 -12.38 13.03 4.75
C VAL A 18 -10.90 13.29 4.44
N THR A 19 -10.29 12.52 3.55
CA THR A 19 -8.82 12.42 3.42
C THR A 19 -8.29 12.93 2.08
N LEU A 20 -8.99 13.84 1.40
CA LEU A 20 -8.51 14.38 0.13
C LEU A 20 -8.36 15.91 0.21
N ASP A 21 -7.11 16.39 0.30
CA ASP A 21 -6.82 17.82 0.20
C ASP A 21 -6.59 18.20 -1.27
N GLY A 22 -7.64 18.68 -1.91
CA GLY A 22 -7.59 19.11 -3.31
C GLY A 22 -7.39 17.94 -4.27
N ARG A 23 -6.17 17.41 -4.42
CA ARG A 23 -5.80 16.31 -5.34
C ARG A 23 -4.94 15.21 -4.72
N ASN A 24 -4.48 15.37 -3.48
CA ASN A 24 -3.53 14.48 -2.85
C ASN A 24 -4.12 13.85 -1.58
N VAL A 25 -3.60 12.67 -1.21
CA VAL A 25 -3.90 12.02 0.07
C VAL A 25 -2.96 12.60 1.13
N PRO A 26 -3.45 13.19 2.24
CA PRO A 26 -2.61 13.69 3.31
C PRO A 26 -1.77 12.55 3.91
N PRO A 27 -0.48 12.78 4.21
CA PRO A 27 0.36 11.78 4.88
C PRO A 27 -0.19 11.29 6.23
N THR A 28 -1.03 12.08 6.90
CA THR A 28 -1.65 11.70 8.18
C THR A 28 -2.71 10.61 8.03
N GLU A 29 -3.27 10.46 6.83
CA GLU A 29 -4.36 9.53 6.53
C GLU A 29 -3.85 8.19 5.96
N ILE A 30 -2.55 8.12 5.65
CA ILE A 30 -1.90 6.89 5.21
C ILE A 30 -1.51 6.08 6.45
N GLY A 31 -2.01 4.86 6.56
CA GLY A 31 -1.51 3.92 7.57
C GLY A 31 -0.04 3.62 7.33
N TYR A 32 0.79 3.57 8.39
CA TYR A 32 2.16 3.08 8.22
C TYR A 32 2.11 1.60 7.80
N PRO A 33 2.69 1.21 6.66
CA PRO A 33 2.67 -0.17 6.17
C PRO A 33 3.63 -1.05 6.98
N GLY A 34 3.27 -1.36 8.23
CA GLY A 34 4.06 -2.21 9.12
C GLY A 34 4.08 -3.69 8.67
N SER A 35 4.22 -4.60 9.63
CA SER A 35 4.24 -6.05 9.38
C SER A 35 2.94 -6.59 8.76
N ASN A 36 1.82 -5.90 8.97
CA ASN A 36 0.52 -6.27 8.41
C ASN A 36 0.26 -5.61 7.03
N GLY A 37 1.21 -4.79 6.56
CA GLY A 37 1.16 -4.10 5.28
C GLY A 37 0.02 -3.08 5.10
N MET A 38 0.05 -2.41 3.96
CA MET A 38 -1.03 -1.60 3.44
C MET A 38 -1.73 -2.38 2.32
N SER A 39 -3.02 -2.63 2.50
CA SER A 39 -3.85 -3.39 1.55
C SER A 39 -3.98 -2.67 0.21
N VAL A 40 -3.70 -3.41 -0.87
CA VAL A 40 -3.85 -2.94 -2.24
C VAL A 40 -4.40 -4.04 -3.13
N ASN A 41 -4.98 -3.65 -4.27
CA ASN A 41 -5.21 -4.57 -5.37
C ASN A 41 -4.27 -4.28 -6.53
N ARG A 42 -3.98 -5.30 -7.32
CA ARG A 42 -3.11 -5.26 -8.48
C ARG A 42 -3.87 -4.92 -9.75
N GLU A 43 -3.37 -3.96 -10.52
CA GLU A 43 -3.92 -3.61 -11.83
C GLU A 43 -4.00 -4.81 -12.78
N ARG A 44 -3.03 -5.73 -12.71
CA ARG A 44 -3.01 -6.92 -13.57
C ARG A 44 -4.21 -7.85 -13.36
N PHE A 45 -4.84 -7.81 -12.19
CA PHE A 45 -5.85 -8.79 -11.77
C PHE A 45 -7.15 -8.16 -11.28
N SER A 46 -7.28 -6.83 -11.30
CA SER A 46 -8.47 -6.12 -10.84
C SER A 46 -8.62 -4.77 -11.53
N LEU A 47 -9.84 -4.26 -11.52
CA LEU A 47 -10.13 -2.88 -11.85
C LEU A 47 -9.95 -1.99 -10.61
N PRO A 48 -9.70 -0.67 -10.78
CA PRO A 48 -9.61 0.27 -9.67
C PRO A 48 -10.80 0.19 -8.72
N GLU A 49 -12.01 0.00 -9.23
CA GLU A 49 -13.26 -0.03 -8.45
C GLU A 49 -13.38 -1.26 -7.54
N ASP A 50 -12.65 -2.34 -7.81
CA ASP A 50 -12.73 -3.58 -7.04
C ASP A 50 -12.22 -3.38 -5.59
N VAL A 51 -11.35 -2.38 -5.35
CA VAL A 51 -10.90 -2.01 -4.00
C VAL A 51 -12.00 -1.40 -3.14
N LEU A 52 -13.12 -1.00 -3.74
CA LEU A 52 -14.24 -0.41 -3.05
C LEU A 52 -15.23 -1.47 -2.55
N TRP A 53 -15.14 -2.73 -2.98
CA TRP A 53 -16.11 -3.74 -2.56
C TRP A 53 -15.97 -4.08 -1.06
N PRO A 54 -17.08 -4.23 -0.29
CA PRO A 54 -18.49 -4.04 -0.70
C PRO A 54 -19.05 -2.62 -0.49
N ASP A 55 -18.26 -1.65 -0.01
CA ASP A 55 -18.70 -0.27 0.29
C ASP A 55 -18.13 0.75 -0.71
N CYS A 56 -18.91 1.06 -1.74
CA CYS A 56 -18.53 1.98 -2.81
C CYS A 56 -18.90 3.45 -2.55
N SER A 57 -19.62 3.74 -1.47
CA SER A 57 -20.25 5.05 -1.26
C SER A 57 -19.36 6.05 -0.52
N THR A 58 -18.52 5.60 0.41
CA THR A 58 -17.74 6.48 1.29
C THR A 58 -16.23 6.55 0.97
N TRP A 59 -15.82 5.79 -0.05
CA TRP A 59 -14.43 5.57 -0.40
C TRP A 59 -14.10 6.04 -1.82
N GLY A 60 -12.85 6.41 -2.00
CA GLY A 60 -12.23 6.83 -3.24
C GLY A 60 -11.08 5.90 -3.55
N ILE A 61 -10.44 6.13 -4.68
CA ILE A 61 -9.40 5.24 -5.19
C ILE A 61 -8.15 6.07 -5.43
N ALA A 62 -7.04 5.60 -4.90
CA ALA A 62 -5.71 6.12 -5.20
C ALA A 62 -4.83 4.98 -5.75
N ALA A 63 -3.83 5.36 -6.53
CA ALA A 63 -2.91 4.42 -7.14
C ALA A 63 -1.46 4.89 -7.03
N LEU A 64 -0.55 3.93 -6.98
CA LEU A 64 0.89 4.14 -7.05
C LEU A 64 1.53 2.97 -7.80
N SER A 65 2.67 3.20 -8.47
CA SER A 65 3.37 2.14 -9.18
C SER A 65 4.26 1.31 -8.26
N CYS A 66 4.59 0.09 -8.67
CA CYS A 66 5.58 -0.73 -7.98
C CYS A 66 6.98 -0.05 -7.95
N ALA A 67 7.34 0.68 -9.00
CA ALA A 67 8.57 1.48 -9.05
C ALA A 67 8.58 2.57 -7.96
N ASP A 68 7.48 3.31 -7.81
CA ASP A 68 7.35 4.36 -6.79
C ASP A 68 7.55 3.78 -5.38
N ILE A 69 6.95 2.62 -5.10
CA ILE A 69 7.09 1.91 -3.81
C ILE A 69 8.54 1.54 -3.54
N ARG A 70 9.21 0.92 -4.52
CA ARG A 70 10.61 0.49 -4.39
C ARG A 70 11.58 1.67 -4.26
N SER A 71 11.17 2.87 -4.70
CA SER A 71 11.96 4.09 -4.52
C SER A 71 11.93 4.66 -3.10
N VAL A 72 10.96 4.24 -2.27
CA VAL A 72 10.86 4.70 -0.88
C VAL A 72 11.93 4.02 -0.03
N MET A 73 12.84 4.84 0.51
CA MET A 73 13.89 4.42 1.42
C MET A 73 14.06 5.48 2.52
N GLU A 74 14.06 5.05 3.77
CA GLU A 74 14.26 5.91 4.92
C GLU A 74 15.24 5.29 5.91
N GLU A 75 16.00 6.13 6.61
CA GLU A 75 16.99 5.68 7.59
C GLU A 75 16.62 6.17 8.99
N SER A 76 16.97 5.37 10.00
CA SER A 76 16.91 5.81 11.39
C SER A 76 17.82 7.02 11.62
N GLY A 77 17.51 7.84 12.64
CA GLY A 77 18.29 9.05 12.91
C GLY A 77 19.77 8.79 13.26
N ASP A 78 20.12 7.55 13.64
CA ASP A 78 21.48 7.10 13.89
C ASP A 78 22.13 6.40 12.66
N GLY A 79 21.42 6.31 11.54
CA GLY A 79 21.88 5.70 10.28
C GLY A 79 22.09 4.19 10.33
N ARG A 80 21.71 3.52 11.43
CA ARG A 80 21.99 2.09 11.63
C ARG A 80 20.97 1.16 10.99
N ARG A 81 19.75 1.64 10.77
CA ARG A 81 18.62 0.84 10.30
C ARG A 81 18.05 1.50 9.05
N ARG A 82 17.96 0.75 7.96
CA ARG A 82 17.34 1.21 6.72
C ARG A 82 15.99 0.55 6.52
N PHE A 83 15.00 1.35 6.18
CA PHE A 83 13.63 0.91 5.91
C PHE A 83 13.31 1.14 4.44
N THR A 84 12.84 0.11 3.76
CA THR A 84 12.35 0.18 2.37
C THR A 84 10.93 -0.36 2.29
N LEU A 85 10.22 -0.05 1.19
CA LEU A 85 8.92 -0.65 0.92
C LEU A 85 9.02 -1.69 -0.20
N ALA A 86 8.18 -2.71 -0.13
CA ALA A 86 8.06 -3.71 -1.18
C ALA A 86 6.61 -4.18 -1.34
N PRO A 87 6.13 -4.42 -2.57
CA PRO A 87 4.89 -5.15 -2.77
C PRO A 87 5.09 -6.63 -2.43
N ARG A 88 4.08 -7.23 -1.81
CA ARG A 88 3.99 -8.67 -1.50
C ARG A 88 2.62 -9.17 -1.91
N HIS A 89 2.58 -10.24 -2.69
CA HIS A 89 1.31 -10.91 -2.95
C HIS A 89 0.85 -11.60 -1.66
N ASP A 90 -0.40 -11.36 -1.27
CA ASP A 90 -0.99 -11.89 -0.06
C ASP A 90 -2.44 -12.27 -0.37
N PRO A 91 -2.70 -13.52 -0.82
CA PRO A 91 -4.06 -13.99 -0.99
C PRO A 91 -4.65 -14.19 0.42
N LEU A 92 -5.42 -13.20 0.91
CA LEU A 92 -6.08 -13.17 2.23
C LEU A 92 -6.33 -14.59 2.80
N GLU A 93 -5.64 -14.96 3.90
CA GLU A 93 -5.82 -16.26 4.58
C GLU A 93 -7.19 -16.42 5.28
N ALA A 94 -8.04 -15.39 5.30
CA ALA A 94 -9.16 -15.30 6.23
C ALA A 94 -10.54 -15.41 5.56
N SER A 95 -10.84 -16.57 4.96
CA SER A 95 -12.20 -17.11 5.00
C SER A 95 -12.17 -18.60 4.69
N MET A 96 -12.49 -19.40 5.70
CA MET A 96 -12.45 -20.87 5.70
C MET A 96 -13.54 -21.55 4.84
N GLU A 97 -14.15 -20.85 3.88
CA GLU A 97 -15.20 -21.44 3.04
C GLU A 97 -14.92 -21.13 1.57
N LEU A 98 -14.52 -22.20 0.87
CA LEU A 98 -14.53 -22.43 -0.57
C LEU A 98 -14.14 -21.25 -1.51
N ASP A 99 -13.02 -21.47 -2.21
CA ASP A 99 -12.60 -20.78 -3.45
C ASP A 99 -11.77 -19.48 -3.36
N GLN A 100 -11.02 -19.27 -2.28
CA GLN A 100 -10.12 -18.10 -2.11
C GLN A 100 -8.65 -18.30 -2.53
N ARG A 101 -8.29 -19.45 -3.13
CA ARG A 101 -6.91 -19.71 -3.61
C ARG A 101 -6.52 -18.86 -4.83
N GLU A 102 -7.43 -18.01 -5.31
CA GLU A 102 -7.30 -17.22 -6.53
C GLU A 102 -7.56 -15.72 -6.33
N ASN A 103 -7.46 -15.18 -5.10
CA ASN A 103 -7.49 -13.72 -4.90
C ASN A 103 -6.17 -13.07 -5.35
N TYR A 104 -5.85 -13.23 -6.64
CA TYR A 104 -4.66 -12.71 -7.30
C TYR A 104 -4.64 -11.19 -7.36
N ALA A 105 -5.81 -10.56 -7.23
CA ALA A 105 -5.94 -9.12 -7.08
C ALA A 105 -5.28 -8.62 -5.79
N HIS A 106 -5.52 -9.29 -4.66
CA HIS A 106 -5.08 -8.75 -3.38
C HIS A 106 -3.56 -8.87 -3.16
N SER A 107 -2.98 -7.82 -2.62
CA SER A 107 -1.58 -7.72 -2.24
C SER A 107 -1.41 -6.71 -1.11
N LEU A 108 -0.21 -6.68 -0.54
CA LEU A 108 0.18 -5.73 0.48
C LEU A 108 1.40 -4.94 0.03
N ILE A 109 1.50 -3.71 0.50
CA ILE A 109 2.77 -2.98 0.56
C ILE A 109 3.30 -3.14 1.97
N ILE A 110 4.48 -3.71 2.13
CA ILE A 110 5.11 -3.99 3.42
C ILE A 110 6.38 -3.16 3.59
N THR A 111 6.72 -2.84 4.83
CA THR A 111 8.04 -2.28 5.16
C THR A 111 9.03 -3.41 5.44
N LEU A 112 10.24 -3.25 4.92
CA LEU A 112 11.39 -4.12 5.18
C LEU A 112 12.44 -3.32 5.94
N GLU A 113 13.06 -3.90 6.96
CA GLU A 113 14.27 -3.38 7.60
C GLU A 113 15.49 -4.14 7.06
N ASP A 114 16.42 -3.43 6.42
CA ASP A 114 17.61 -4.02 5.78
C ASP A 114 17.27 -5.23 4.89
N GLY A 115 16.12 -5.14 4.20
CA GLY A 115 15.59 -6.18 3.32
C GLY A 115 14.80 -7.29 4.03
N ARG A 116 14.57 -7.21 5.35
CA ARG A 116 13.86 -8.22 6.14
C ARG A 116 12.49 -7.74 6.59
N HIS A 117 11.48 -8.59 6.45
CA HIS A 117 10.10 -8.27 6.84
C HIS A 117 9.89 -8.29 8.35
N ASP A 118 10.53 -9.22 9.06
CA ASP A 118 10.32 -9.40 10.49
C ASP A 118 11.28 -8.50 11.26
N HIS A 119 10.75 -7.36 11.72
CA HIS A 119 11.55 -6.31 12.29
C HIS A 119 10.85 -5.58 13.43
N THR A 120 11.64 -4.92 14.26
CA THR A 120 11.09 -4.06 15.32
C THR A 120 10.49 -2.81 14.68
N PRO A 121 9.27 -2.38 15.03
CA PRO A 121 8.68 -1.19 14.41
C PRO A 121 9.61 0.03 14.46
N PRO A 122 9.70 0.83 13.39
CA PRO A 122 10.51 2.04 13.39
C PRO A 122 9.97 3.10 14.37
N THR A 123 10.79 4.12 14.62
CA THR A 123 10.39 5.29 15.39
C THR A 123 9.25 6.04 14.70
N ASN A 124 8.48 6.84 15.46
CA ASN A 124 7.41 7.66 14.90
C ASN A 124 7.90 8.66 13.84
N SER A 125 9.15 9.13 13.94
CA SER A 125 9.76 10.01 12.95
C SER A 125 9.93 9.30 11.60
N VAL A 126 10.51 8.10 11.60
CA VAL A 126 10.68 7.29 10.38
C VAL A 126 9.33 6.90 9.79
N LYS A 127 8.37 6.45 10.62
CA LYS A 127 7.00 6.17 10.17
C LYS A 127 6.36 7.39 9.49
N LYS A 128 6.56 8.58 10.06
CA LYS A 128 6.07 9.83 9.47
C LYS A 128 6.69 10.04 8.10
N LYS A 129 8.01 9.96 7.96
CA LYS A 129 8.69 10.14 6.65
C LYS A 129 8.21 9.14 5.60
N ILE A 130 8.11 7.86 5.95
CA ILE A 130 7.58 6.82 5.04
C ILE A 130 6.17 7.18 4.54
N ARG A 131 5.27 7.62 5.43
CA ARG A 131 3.93 8.07 5.01
C ARG A 131 3.97 9.29 4.09
N PHE A 132 4.88 10.23 4.34
CA PHE A 132 5.08 11.39 3.46
C PHE A 132 5.53 10.96 2.06
N GLU A 133 6.45 10.01 1.97
CA GLU A 133 6.91 9.49 0.67
C GLU A 133 5.79 8.73 -0.06
N ILE A 134 5.02 7.88 0.62
CA ILE A 134 3.86 7.22 0.01
C ILE A 134 2.85 8.26 -0.50
N ALA A 135 2.54 9.29 0.32
CA ALA A 135 1.62 10.36 -0.08
C ALA A 135 2.07 11.10 -1.33
N ARG A 136 3.39 11.32 -1.46
CA ARG A 136 3.99 12.01 -2.61
C ARG A 136 3.76 11.27 -3.92
N PHE A 137 3.72 9.94 -3.88
CA PHE A 137 3.52 9.10 -5.06
C PHE A 137 2.06 8.70 -5.31
N LEU A 138 1.22 8.70 -4.28
CA LEU A 138 -0.20 8.35 -4.41
C LEU A 138 -0.95 9.35 -5.30
N ARG A 139 -1.54 8.83 -6.38
CA ARG A 139 -2.37 9.59 -7.31
C ARG A 139 -3.83 9.22 -7.11
N VAL A 140 -4.68 10.20 -6.80
CA VAL A 140 -6.12 9.98 -6.66
C VAL A 140 -6.74 9.75 -8.05
N LEU A 141 -7.28 8.56 -8.28
CA LEU A 141 -8.00 8.18 -9.50
C LEU A 141 -9.48 8.53 -9.42
N LYS A 142 -10.11 8.32 -8.26
CA LYS A 142 -11.52 8.59 -8.02
C LYS A 142 -11.72 9.21 -6.65
N ARG A 143 -12.51 10.28 -6.58
CA ARG A 143 -12.91 10.84 -5.30
C ARG A 143 -14.11 10.07 -4.73
N PRO A 144 -14.19 9.97 -3.40
CA PRO A 144 -15.42 9.59 -2.71
C PRO A 144 -16.57 10.48 -3.17
N THR A 145 -17.75 9.88 -3.34
CA THR A 145 -19.00 10.58 -3.69
C THR A 145 -19.78 11.02 -2.46
#